data_AF-A0A7X3QCY7-F1
#
_entry.id   AF-A0A7X3QCY7-F1
#
_cell.length_a   1.000
_cell.length_b   1.000
_cell.length_c   1.000
_cell.angle_alpha   90.00
_cell.angle_beta   90.00
_cell.angle_gamma   90.00
#
_symmetry.space_group_name_H-M   'P 1'
#
loop_
_entity.id
_entity.type
_entity.pdbx_description
1 polymer ?
#
loop_
_entity_poly.entity_id
_entity_poly.type
_entity_poly.pdbx_seq_one_letter_code
_entity_poly.pdbx_strand_id
1 'polypeptide(L)'
;MRLRTRLFLAAFGIATVTLLLAGALVTLSLQQQFLDRVESELVAQTRLVAELVSRRAATPSMAELDAEADALGLDLGARVTLIASDGSVLGDSAED
;
A
#
# COMPACT_ATOMS: atom_id res chain seq x y z
N MET A 1 43.84 30.34 18.57
CA MET A 1 43.17 29.13 18.05
C MET A 1 41.72 28.91 18.55
N ARG A 2 41.25 29.51 19.65
CA ARG A 2 39.89 29.26 20.21
C ARG A 2 38.71 29.71 19.33
N LEU A 3 38.88 30.73 18.49
CA LEU A 3 37.81 31.25 17.64
C LEU A 3 37.48 30.31 16.46
N ARG A 4 38.51 29.73 15.83
CA ARG A 4 38.35 28.79 14.69
C ARG A 4 37.60 27.53 15.12
N THR A 5 37.89 27.01 16.31
CA THR A 5 37.19 25.84 16.87
C THR A 5 35.74 26.14 17.22
N ARG A 6 35.44 27.32 17.78
CA ARG A 6 34.05 27.75 18.06
C ARG A 6 33.23 27.91 16.79
N LEU A 7 33.80 28.52 15.75
CA LEU A 7 33.15 28.67 14.45
C LEU A 7 32.91 27.30 13.79
N PHE A 8 33.88 26.39 13.88
CA PHE A 8 33.71 25.02 13.39
C PHE A 8 32.60 24.28 14.13
N LEU A 9 32.56 24.34 15.46
CA LEU A 9 31.49 23.72 16.26
C LEU A 9 30.11 24.32 15.95
N ALA A 10 30.04 25.64 15.76
CA ALA A 10 28.79 26.30 15.40
C ALA A 10 28.30 25.85 14.01
N ALA A 11 29.17 25.87 13.01
CA ALA A 11 28.84 25.41 11.66
C ALA A 11 28.47 23.92 11.63
N PHE A 12 29.21 23.09 12.36
CA PHE A 12 28.94 21.66 12.49
C PHE A 12 27.60 21.40 13.19
N GLY A 13 27.32 22.13 14.27
CA GLY A 13 26.06 22.05 14.99
C GLY A 13 24.87 22.42 14.11
N ILE A 14 24.98 23.53 13.35
CA ILE A 14 23.96 23.95 12.39
C ILE A 14 23.75 22.86 11.34
N ALA A 15 24.83 22.37 10.72
CA ALA A 15 24.73 21.32 9.70
C ALA A 15 24.07 20.04 10.24
N THR A 16 24.40 19.64 11.48
CA THR A 16 23.83 18.47 12.15
C THR A 16 22.33 18.67 12.40
N VAL A 17 21.94 19.82 12.94
CA VAL A 17 20.54 20.15 13.20
C VAL A 17 19.74 20.17 11.89
N THR A 18 20.27 20.80 10.85
CA THR A 18 19.63 20.83 9.53
C THR A 18 19.44 19.42 8.97
N LEU A 19 20.45 18.56 9.05
CA LEU A 19 20.37 17.18 8.58
C LEU A 19 19.32 16.37 9.36
N LEU A 20 19.27 16.53 10.69
CA LEU A 20 18.28 15.87 11.53
C LEU A 20 16.86 16.33 11.21
N LEU A 21 16.64 17.64 11.03
CA LEU A 21 15.32 18.15 10.62
C LEU A 21 14.90 17.62 9.25
N ALA A 22 15.81 17.63 8.28
CA ALA A 22 15.53 17.09 6.95
C ALA A 22 15.17 15.60 7.01
N GLY A 23 15.94 14.80 7.75
CA GLY A 23 15.67 13.38 7.94
C GLY A 23 14.33 13.11 8.64
N ALA A 24 14.00 13.90 9.67
CA ALA A 24 12.74 13.78 10.39
C ALA A 24 11.53 14.11 9.48
N LEU A 25 11.61 15.21 8.73
CA LEU A 25 10.58 15.62 7.76
C LEU A 25 10.36 14.54 6.70
N VAL A 26 11.45 14.04 6.11
CA VAL A 26 11.41 12.99 5.09
C VAL A 26 10.75 11.72 5.62
N THR A 27 11.13 11.28 6.83
CA THR A 27 10.58 10.05 7.43
C THR A 27 9.07 10.15 7.65
N LEU A 28 8.60 11.28 8.18
CA LEU A 28 7.17 11.51 8.43
C LEU A 28 6.38 11.61 7.12
N SER A 29 6.91 12.34 6.13
CA SER A 29 6.22 12.56 4.86
C SER A 29 6.20 11.33 3.95
N LEU A 30 7.26 10.53 3.93
CA LEU A 30 7.33 9.35 3.06
C LEU A 30 6.36 8.27 3.53
N GLN A 31 6.26 8.00 4.83
CA GLN A 31 5.36 6.96 5.34
C GLN A 31 3.91 7.22 4.95
N GLN A 32 3.42 8.45 5.13
CA GLN A 32 2.05 8.82 4.78
C GLN A 32 1.82 8.71 3.27
N GLN A 33 2.74 9.25 2.46
CA GLN A 33 2.61 9.17 1.00
C GLN A 33 2.63 7.74 0.46
N PHE A 34 3.42 6.85 1.07
CA PHE A 34 3.44 5.44 0.68
C PHE A 34 2.12 4.75 1.02
N LEU A 35 1.58 4.97 2.22
CA LEU A 35 0.29 4.39 2.60
C LEU A 35 -0.86 4.92 1.74
N ASP A 36 -0.93 6.24 1.53
CA ASP A 36 -1.96 6.86 0.70
C ASP A 36 -1.92 6.33 -0.75
N ARG A 37 -0.70 6.10 -1.28
CA ARG A 37 -0.53 5.52 -2.62
C ARG A 37 -1.02 4.07 -2.66
N VAL A 38 -0.62 3.25 -1.69
CA VAL A 38 -1.04 1.84 -1.62
C VAL A 38 -2.57 1.76 -1.49
N GLU A 39 -3.17 2.58 -0.64
CA GLU A 39 -4.63 2.64 -0.48
C GLU A 39 -5.31 3.04 -1.79
N SER A 40 -4.87 4.12 -2.43
CA SER A 40 -5.46 4.59 -3.68
C SER A 40 -5.36 3.56 -4.79
N GLU A 41 -4.26 2.80 -4.85
CA GLU A 41 -4.03 1.75 -5.83
C GLU A 41 -4.95 0.56 -5.58
N LEU A 42 -5.02 0.06 -4.34
CA LEU A 42 -5.91 -1.04 -3.97
C LEU A 42 -7.39 -0.69 -4.21
N VAL A 43 -7.82 0.54 -3.91
CA VAL A 43 -9.19 0.99 -4.18
C VAL A 43 -9.47 1.02 -5.68
N ALA A 44 -8.53 1.51 -6.50
CA ALA A 44 -8.69 1.54 -7.95
C ALA A 44 -8.77 0.11 -8.53
N GLN A 45 -7.87 -0.78 -8.11
CA GLN A 45 -7.86 -2.18 -8.51
C GLN A 45 -9.16 -2.89 -8.13
N THR A 46 -9.64 -2.71 -6.89
CA THR A 46 -10.89 -3.30 -6.42
C THR A 46 -12.09 -2.84 -7.27
N ARG A 47 -12.14 -1.55 -7.63
CA ARG A 47 -13.21 -1.03 -8.50
C ARG A 47 -13.17 -1.64 -9.89
N LEU A 48 -11.97 -1.82 -10.47
CA LEU A 48 -11.81 -2.47 -11.77
C LEU A 48 -12.25 -3.93 -11.72
N VAL A 49 -11.85 -4.68 -10.69
CA VAL A 49 -12.27 -6.06 -10.47
C VAL A 49 -13.80 -6.13 -10.31
N ALA A 50 -14.41 -5.25 -9.51
CA ALA A 50 -15.86 -5.21 -9.35
C ALA A 50 -16.59 -4.93 -10.68
N GLU A 51 -16.05 -4.05 -11.52
CA GLU A 51 -16.60 -3.75 -12.84
C GLU A 51 -16.45 -4.94 -13.83
N LEU A 52 -15.37 -5.72 -13.71
CA LEU A 52 -15.17 -6.94 -14.50
C LEU A 52 -16.12 -8.06 -14.05
N VAL A 53 -16.23 -8.28 -12.74
CA VAL A 53 -17.12 -9.31 -12.16
C VAL A 53 -18.59 -8.98 -12.44
N SER A 54 -19.01 -7.72 -12.28
CA SER A 54 -20.40 -7.30 -12.56
C SER A 54 -20.80 -7.43 -14.04
N ARG A 55 -19.84 -7.44 -14.97
CA ARG A 55 -20.08 -7.65 -16.40
C ARG A 55 -20.16 -9.13 -16.80
N ARG A 56 -19.85 -10.09 -15.92
CA ARG A 56 -20.06 -11.51 -16.22
C ARG A 56 -21.57 -11.80 -16.30
N ALA A 57 -21.99 -12.30 -17.46
CA ALA A 57 -23.39 -12.62 -17.75
C ALA A 57 -23.86 -13.97 -17.15
N ALA A 58 -22.94 -14.80 -16.68
CA ALA A 58 -23.22 -16.08 -16.03
C ALA A 58 -22.88 -16.00 -14.55
N THR A 59 -23.69 -16.62 -13.69
CA THR A 59 -23.37 -16.81 -12.27
C THR A 59 -22.26 -17.86 -12.18
N PRO A 60 -21.02 -17.49 -11.84
CA PRO A 60 -19.93 -18.45 -11.70
C PRO A 60 -20.19 -19.37 -10.50
N SER A 61 -19.69 -20.60 -10.58
CA SER A 61 -19.68 -21.53 -9.44
C SER A 61 -18.70 -21.07 -8.37
N MET A 62 -18.85 -21.57 -7.13
CA MET A 62 -17.92 -21.24 -6.04
C MET A 62 -16.47 -21.62 -6.39
N ALA A 63 -16.24 -22.76 -7.04
CA ALA A 63 -14.89 -23.18 -7.44
C ALA A 63 -14.27 -22.26 -8.52
N GLU A 64 -15.08 -21.68 -9.40
CA GLU A 64 -14.60 -20.70 -10.38
C GLU A 64 -14.29 -19.35 -9.73
N LEU A 65 -15.03 -18.96 -8.70
CA LEU A 65 -14.79 -17.72 -7.94
C LEU A 65 -13.53 -17.84 -7.06
N ASP A 66 -13.29 -19.01 -6.49
CA ASP A 66 -12.10 -19.31 -5.71
C ASP A 66 -10.83 -19.25 -6.58
N ALA A 67 -10.84 -19.96 -7.72
CA ALA A 67 -9.73 -19.89 -8.69
C ALA A 67 -9.51 -18.47 -9.26
N GLU A 68 -10.58 -17.67 -9.39
CA GLU A 68 -10.46 -16.27 -9.77
C GLU A 68 -9.84 -15.42 -8.65
N ALA A 69 -10.20 -15.67 -7.39
CA ALA A 69 -9.60 -15.01 -6.24
C ALA A 69 -8.09 -15.30 -6.18
N ASP A 70 -7.67 -16.55 -6.42
CA ASP A 70 -6.26 -16.95 -6.48
C ASP A 70 -5.51 -16.22 -7.60
N ALA A 71 -6.08 -16.21 -8.81
CA ALA A 71 -5.48 -15.53 -9.96
C ALA A 71 -5.31 -14.03 -9.71
N LEU A 72 -6.34 -13.37 -9.16
CA LEU A 72 -6.27 -11.96 -8.79
C LEU A 72 -5.28 -11.72 -7.65
N GLY A 73 -5.20 -12.62 -6.68
CA GLY A 73 -4.26 -12.52 -5.57
C GLY A 73 -2.79 -12.56 -6.05
N LEU A 74 -2.51 -13.44 -7.01
CA LEU A 74 -1.20 -13.53 -7.67
C LEU A 74 -0.89 -12.28 -8.51
N ASP A 75 -1.84 -11.82 -9.33
CA ASP A 75 -1.63 -10.68 -10.23
C ASP A 75 -1.48 -9.35 -9.48
N LEU A 76 -2.21 -9.17 -8.39
CA LEU A 76 -2.18 -7.95 -7.57
C LEU A 76 -1.11 -7.99 -6.48
N GLY A 77 -0.56 -9.17 -6.17
CA GLY A 77 0.35 -9.36 -5.05
C GLY A 77 -0.29 -9.01 -3.70
N ALA A 78 -1.61 -9.20 -3.58
CA ALA A 78 -2.41 -8.84 -2.43
C ALA A 78 -3.42 -9.95 -2.11
N ARG A 79 -3.89 -10.03 -0.86
CA ARG A 79 -4.98 -10.97 -0.50
C ARG A 79 -6.29 -10.46 -1.09
N VAL A 80 -6.97 -11.32 -1.85
CA VAL A 80 -8.27 -11.03 -2.46
C VAL A 80 -9.30 -11.99 -1.88
N THR A 81 -10.38 -11.44 -1.34
CA THR A 81 -11.51 -12.23 -0.83
C THR A 81 -12.78 -11.76 -1.53
N LEU A 82 -13.49 -12.70 -2.16
CA LEU A 82 -14.77 -12.43 -2.82
C LEU A 82 -15.90 -12.74 -1.84
N ILE A 83 -16.73 -11.74 -1.56
CA ILE A 83 -17.82 -11.82 -0.57
C ILE A 83 -19.14 -11.53 -1.27
N ALA A 84 -20.12 -12.43 -1.11
CA ALA A 84 -21.48 -12.26 -1.59
C ALA A 84 -22.22 -11.16 -0.82
N SER A 85 -23.32 -10.67 -1.39
CA SER A 85 -24.17 -9.66 -0.74
C SER A 85 -24.80 -10.12 0.58
N ASP A 86 -24.90 -11.43 0.81
CA ASP A 86 -25.39 -12.02 2.06
C ASP A 86 -24.28 -12.19 3.12
N GLY A 87 -23.04 -11.78 2.80
CA GLY A 87 -21.88 -11.89 3.67
C GLY A 87 -21.17 -13.25 3.61
N SER A 88 -21.60 -14.18 2.75
CA SER A 88 -20.88 -15.45 2.54
C SER A 88 -19.59 -15.22 1.75
N VAL A 89 -18.52 -15.92 2.15
CA VAL A 89 -17.26 -15.93 1.40
C VAL A 89 -17.40 -16.90 0.24
N LEU A 90 -17.17 -16.41 -0.97
CA LEU A 90 -17.29 -17.18 -2.21
C LEU A 90 -15.94 -17.66 -2.76
N GLY A 91 -14.83 -17.07 -2.29
CA GLY A 91 -13.46 -17.45 -2.63
C GLY A 91 -12.46 -16.56 -1.88
N ASP A 92 -11.30 -17.10 -1.55
CA ASP A 92 -10.25 -16.39 -0.80
C ASP A 92 -8.85 -16.81 -1.24
N SER A 93 -8.07 -15.86 -1.75
CA SER A 93 -6.73 -16.10 -2.32
C SER A 93 -5.65 -16.49 -1.31
N ALA A 94 -6.03 -16.70 -0.04
CA ALA A 94 -5.14 -17.07 1.05
C ALA A 94 -5.41 -18.48 1.58
N GLU A 95 -6.50 -19.10 1.13
CA GLU A 95 -6.87 -20.47 1.48
C GLU A 95 -6.48 -21.38 0.30
N ASP A 96 -5.52 -22.27 0.52
CA ASP A 96 -5.15 -23.38 -0.39
C ASP A 96 -5.86 -24.68 0.05
#